data_AF-A0A2N7RT01-F1
#
_entry.id   AF-A0A2N7RT01-F1
#
_cell.length_a   1.000
_cell.length_b   1.000
_cell.length_c   1.000
_cell.angle_alpha   90.00
_cell.angle_beta   90.00
_cell.angle_gamma   90.00
#
_symmetry.space_group_name_H-M   'P 1'
#
loop_
_entity.id
_entity.type
_entity.pdbx_description
1 polymer ?
#
loop_
_entity_poly.entity_id
_entity_poly.type
_entity_poly.pdbx_seq_one_letter_code
_entity_poly.pdbx_strand_id
1 'polypeptide(L)'
;MGKMAMAALVWWACLAAQAAPLRLPAAKGAVAQGGSVTAAAQGALIRYRGWLLAVDGAVSTEPADVLLGSASRGQAPRLQAGTLLRDVALWSAVELIKGNARLRITALPGPGDAPALLLDFGDGDYRLVIPAVPIERQAYPLLAQRFPGADLALLLQEGRRVMLPLGSGRVQVFGEEQAVPYRFTKVKR
;
A
#
# COMPACT_ATOMS: atom_id res chain seq x y z
N MET A 1 5.26 38.78 -43.16
CA MET A 1 4.67 39.08 -41.84
C MET A 1 4.62 37.80 -41.02
N GLY A 2 5.74 37.44 -40.41
CA GLY A 2 5.81 36.40 -39.38
C GLY A 2 5.75 37.09 -38.02
N LYS A 3 4.84 36.63 -37.15
CA LYS A 3 4.77 36.91 -35.69
C LYS A 3 3.43 36.42 -35.08
N MET A 4 2.89 35.25 -35.43
CA MET A 4 1.68 34.72 -34.77
C MET A 4 1.59 33.18 -34.73
N ALA A 5 2.72 32.47 -34.59
CA ALA A 5 2.70 31.01 -34.45
C ALA A 5 3.66 30.50 -33.37
N MET A 6 3.94 31.33 -32.36
CA MET A 6 4.91 31.01 -31.30
C MET A 6 4.30 31.18 -29.90
N ALA A 7 3.00 30.88 -29.77
CA ALA A 7 2.26 30.97 -28.50
C ALA A 7 1.52 29.67 -28.12
N ALA A 8 1.67 28.59 -28.90
CA ALA A 8 0.94 27.32 -28.69
C ALA A 8 1.78 26.18 -28.09
N LEU A 9 3.03 26.43 -27.66
CA LEU A 9 3.95 25.39 -27.18
C LEU A 9 4.25 25.42 -25.68
N VAL A 10 3.57 26.25 -24.89
CA VAL A 10 3.85 26.43 -23.43
C VAL A 10 2.71 25.87 -22.55
N TRP A 11 1.84 25.01 -23.09
CA TRP A 11 0.72 24.46 -22.34
C TRP A 11 0.87 22.94 -22.19
N TRP A 12 1.07 22.51 -20.94
CA TRP A 12 1.11 21.12 -20.43
C TRP A 12 2.44 20.34 -20.49
N ALA A 13 3.52 20.99 -20.06
CA ALA A 13 4.48 20.29 -19.21
C ALA A 13 3.96 20.28 -17.76
N CYS A 14 2.86 19.58 -17.48
CA CYS A 14 2.59 19.11 -16.13
C CYS A 14 3.52 17.92 -15.87
N LEU A 15 4.81 18.23 -15.74
CA LEU A 15 5.75 17.36 -15.05
C LEU A 15 5.15 17.14 -13.67
N ALA A 16 4.57 15.97 -13.45
CA ALA A 16 4.34 15.46 -12.12
C ALA A 16 5.71 15.52 -11.44
N ALA A 17 5.92 16.56 -10.64
CA ALA A 17 7.07 16.65 -9.76
C ALA A 17 6.89 15.50 -8.78
N GLN A 18 7.42 14.33 -9.15
CA GLN A 18 7.55 13.21 -8.23
C GLN A 18 8.45 13.75 -7.12
N ALA A 19 7.83 14.05 -5.98
CA ALA A 19 8.55 14.54 -4.82
C ALA A 19 9.71 13.58 -4.55
N ALA A 20 10.89 14.14 -4.24
CA ALA A 20 12.05 13.33 -3.92
C ALA A 20 11.68 12.28 -2.84
N PRO A 21 12.18 11.04 -2.93
CA PRO A 21 11.83 9.99 -1.97
C PRO A 21 12.15 10.42 -0.54
N LEU A 22 11.21 10.20 0.39
CA LEU A 22 11.47 10.45 1.81
C LEU A 22 12.38 9.35 2.35
N ARG A 23 13.51 9.75 2.94
CA ARG A 23 14.47 8.82 3.54
C ARG A 23 14.26 8.73 5.05
N LEU A 24 14.17 7.50 5.54
CA LEU A 24 14.08 7.17 6.96
C LEU A 24 15.40 6.53 7.44
N PRO A 25 15.73 6.65 8.74
CA PRO A 25 16.88 5.99 9.33
C PRO A 25 16.82 4.47 9.14
N ALA A 26 17.94 3.85 8.79
CA ALA A 26 18.03 2.41 8.66
C ALA A 26 17.71 1.70 9.98
N ALA A 27 17.09 0.51 9.89
CA ALA A 27 16.85 -0.32 11.07
C ALA A 27 18.19 -0.79 11.66
N LYS A 28 18.30 -0.75 12.99
CA LYS A 28 19.44 -1.31 13.71
C LYS A 28 19.11 -2.75 14.09
N GLY A 29 19.42 -3.72 13.22
CA GLY A 29 19.18 -5.13 13.50
C GLY A 29 19.22 -6.03 12.27
N ALA A 30 19.23 -7.33 12.51
CA ALA A 30 19.15 -8.32 11.45
C ALA A 30 17.80 -8.21 10.72
N VAL A 31 17.85 -8.11 9.39
CA VAL A 31 16.67 -8.01 8.55
C VAL A 31 16.19 -9.41 8.17
N ALA A 32 14.99 -9.77 8.59
CA ALA A 32 14.39 -11.06 8.22
C ALA A 32 14.23 -11.18 6.70
N GLN A 33 14.42 -12.39 6.18
CA GLN A 33 14.14 -12.71 4.78
C GLN A 33 12.62 -12.75 4.56
N GLY A 34 12.14 -12.00 3.58
CA GLY A 34 10.70 -11.87 3.28
C GLY A 34 9.97 -10.87 4.19
N GLY A 35 8.67 -11.07 4.33
CA GLY A 35 7.80 -10.25 5.15
C GLY A 35 6.66 -11.03 5.78
N SER A 36 5.88 -10.32 6.59
CA SER A 36 4.69 -10.88 7.23
C SER A 36 3.61 -9.83 7.36
N VAL A 37 2.35 -10.28 7.24
CA VAL A 37 1.19 -9.52 7.65
C VAL A 37 0.51 -10.20 8.82
N THR A 38 0.22 -9.44 9.87
CA THR A 38 -0.52 -9.89 11.04
C THR A 38 -1.80 -9.08 11.15
N ALA A 39 -2.95 -9.75 11.08
CA ALA A 39 -4.22 -9.12 11.42
C ALA A 39 -4.25 -8.77 12.91
N ALA A 40 -4.75 -7.58 13.24
CA ALA A 40 -4.91 -7.13 14.62
C ALA A 40 -6.41 -6.99 14.96
N ALA A 41 -6.71 -6.65 16.22
CA ALA A 41 -8.08 -6.31 16.62
C ALA A 41 -8.63 -5.14 15.80
N GLN A 42 -7.78 -4.17 15.52
CA GLN A 42 -8.03 -3.04 14.65
C GLN A 42 -6.92 -3.01 13.59
N GLY A 43 -7.28 -3.01 12.30
CA GLY A 43 -6.30 -2.92 11.22
C GLY A 43 -5.36 -4.12 11.07
N ALA A 44 -4.16 -3.87 10.55
CA ALA A 44 -3.12 -4.89 10.38
C ALA A 44 -1.70 -4.32 10.53
N LEU A 45 -0.75 -5.18 10.93
CA LEU A 45 0.67 -4.88 10.96
C LEU A 45 1.38 -5.56 9.79
N ILE A 46 2.24 -4.83 9.09
CA ILE A 46 3.05 -5.35 7.99
C ILE A 46 4.52 -5.17 8.32
N ARG A 47 5.28 -6.25 8.22
CA ARG A 47 6.74 -6.25 8.40
C ARG A 47 7.40 -6.67 7.11
N TYR A 48 8.38 -5.90 6.63
CA TYR A 48 9.16 -6.27 5.45
C TYR A 48 10.51 -5.58 5.43
N ARG A 49 11.60 -6.33 5.30
CA ARG A 49 12.96 -5.77 5.17
C ARG A 49 13.31 -4.63 6.16
N GLY A 50 12.92 -4.78 7.43
CA GLY A 50 13.15 -3.78 8.47
C GLY A 50 12.12 -2.64 8.53
N TRP A 51 11.14 -2.62 7.64
CA TRP A 51 9.93 -1.81 7.77
C TRP A 51 8.95 -2.43 8.76
N LEU A 52 8.35 -1.58 9.59
CA LEU A 52 7.08 -1.84 10.26
C LEU A 52 6.05 -0.81 9.79
N LEU A 53 4.94 -1.28 9.23
CA LEU A 53 3.80 -0.46 8.85
C LEU A 53 2.60 -0.85 9.70
N ALA A 54 1.87 0.15 10.18
CA ALA A 54 0.58 -0.04 10.84
C ALA A 54 -0.54 0.51 9.96
N VAL A 55 -1.52 -0.34 9.67
CA VAL A 55 -2.67 -0.03 8.82
C VAL A 55 -3.90 0.20 9.69
N ASP A 56 -4.67 1.24 9.41
CA ASP A 56 -5.97 1.59 10.00
C ASP A 56 -6.00 1.56 11.53
N GLY A 57 -4.97 2.10 12.17
CA GLY A 57 -4.91 2.19 13.64
C GLY A 57 -4.43 0.92 14.33
N ALA A 58 -3.81 -0.02 13.61
CA ALA A 58 -3.17 -1.19 14.22
C ALA A 58 -2.14 -0.77 15.27
N VAL A 59 -2.30 -1.33 16.48
CA VAL A 59 -1.40 -1.08 17.61
C VAL A 59 -0.21 -2.04 17.52
N SER A 60 0.99 -1.50 17.70
CA SER A 60 2.24 -2.25 17.76
C SER A 60 2.98 -1.91 19.06
N THR A 61 3.71 -2.89 19.60
CA THR A 61 4.57 -2.70 20.78
C THR A 61 5.80 -1.83 20.48
N GLU A 62 6.23 -1.81 19.22
CA GLU A 62 7.30 -0.93 18.75
C GLU A 62 6.72 0.16 17.82
N PRO A 63 7.33 1.35 17.75
CA PRO A 63 6.88 2.41 16.88
C PRO A 63 6.89 1.98 15.41
N ALA A 64 5.77 2.17 14.71
CA ALA A 64 5.71 1.93 13.28
C ALA A 64 6.49 3.01 12.52
N ASP A 65 7.20 2.59 11.46
CA ASP A 65 7.88 3.49 10.54
C ASP A 65 6.88 4.30 9.71
N VAL A 66 5.77 3.64 9.36
CA VAL A 66 4.71 4.21 8.53
C VAL A 66 3.34 3.87 9.13
N LEU A 67 2.53 4.89 9.36
CA LEU A 67 1.10 4.73 9.64
C LEU A 67 0.32 4.97 8.35
N LEU A 68 -0.57 4.04 8.03
CA LEU A 68 -1.45 4.11 6.86
C LEU A 68 -2.89 4.15 7.32
N GLY A 69 -3.59 5.22 6.95
CA GLY A 69 -5.04 5.30 7.06
C GLY A 69 -5.65 5.07 5.68
N SER A 70 -6.50 4.05 5.55
CA SER A 70 -7.32 3.88 4.36
C SER A 70 -8.28 5.06 4.20
N ALA A 71 -8.74 5.30 2.97
CA ALA A 71 -9.76 6.31 2.73
C ALA A 71 -11.01 6.05 3.58
N SER A 72 -11.66 7.11 4.04
CA SER A 72 -12.94 7.03 4.75
C SER A 72 -13.82 8.21 4.33
N ARG A 73 -15.13 7.97 4.11
CA ARG A 73 -16.17 8.95 3.71
C ARG A 73 -15.63 10.30 3.19
N GLY A 74 -15.28 10.35 1.90
CA GLY A 74 -14.85 11.58 1.22
C GLY A 74 -13.44 12.07 1.55
N GLN A 75 -12.69 11.36 2.40
CA GLN A 75 -11.30 11.65 2.72
C GLN A 75 -10.36 10.72 1.94
N ALA A 76 -9.26 11.29 1.45
CA ALA A 76 -8.19 10.53 0.83
C ALA A 76 -7.50 9.61 1.85
N PRO A 77 -6.83 8.53 1.41
CA PRO A 77 -5.94 7.77 2.26
C PRO A 77 -4.86 8.67 2.87
N ARG A 78 -4.44 8.37 4.09
CA ARG A 78 -3.40 9.12 4.80
C ARG A 78 -2.16 8.28 5.01
N LEU A 79 -1.02 8.93 4.93
CA LEU A 79 0.29 8.38 5.22
C LEU A 79 0.97 9.27 6.25
N GLN A 80 1.49 8.65 7.30
CA GLN A 80 2.41 9.29 8.23
C GLN A 80 3.73 8.52 8.26
N ALA A 81 4.86 9.22 8.10
CA ALA A 81 6.20 8.66 8.25
C ALA A 81 7.10 9.68 8.95
N GLY A 82 7.52 9.38 10.19
CA GLY A 82 8.15 10.38 11.06
C GLY A 82 7.21 11.57 11.32
N THR A 83 7.69 12.78 11.04
CA THR A 83 6.88 14.02 11.14
C THR A 83 6.08 14.33 9.88
N LEU A 84 6.31 13.61 8.78
CA LEU A 84 5.55 13.81 7.55
C LEU A 84 4.17 13.20 7.72
N LEU A 85 3.12 14.02 7.59
CA LEU A 85 1.74 13.59 7.42
C LEU A 85 1.23 14.09 6.06
N ARG A 86 0.68 13.20 5.25
CA ARG A 86 0.23 13.48 3.88
C ARG A 86 -1.06 12.74 3.56
N ASP A 87 -1.97 13.42 2.89
CA ASP A 87 -3.00 12.75 2.11
C ASP A 87 -2.37 12.20 0.82
N VAL A 88 -2.74 10.99 0.42
CA VAL A 88 -2.29 10.34 -0.81
C VAL A 88 -3.38 10.50 -1.86
N ALA A 89 -3.19 11.47 -2.76
CA ALA A 89 -4.13 11.72 -3.84
C ALA A 89 -4.23 10.52 -4.79
N LEU A 90 -5.42 10.33 -5.38
CA LEU A 90 -5.67 9.26 -6.34
C LEU A 90 -4.64 9.33 -7.50
N TRP A 91 -4.16 8.16 -7.93
CA TRP A 91 -3.11 7.99 -8.95
C TRP A 91 -1.74 8.57 -8.60
N SER A 92 -1.59 9.14 -7.41
CA SER A 92 -0.30 9.65 -6.93
C SER A 92 0.40 8.59 -6.09
N ALA A 93 1.73 8.69 -6.04
CA ALA A 93 2.57 7.82 -5.25
C ALA A 93 3.45 8.61 -4.29
N VAL A 94 3.66 8.05 -3.11
CA VAL A 94 4.67 8.48 -2.15
C VAL A 94 5.74 7.41 -2.08
N GLU A 95 6.99 7.82 -2.26
CA GLU A 95 8.14 6.90 -2.17
C GLU A 95 8.91 7.12 -0.89
N LEU A 96 9.11 6.04 -0.16
CA LEU A 96 9.85 5.98 1.08
C LEU A 96 11.06 5.06 0.91
N ILE A 97 12.19 5.44 1.50
CA ILE A 97 13.42 4.65 1.48
C ILE A 97 13.92 4.50 2.92
N LYS A 98 14.20 3.26 3.35
CA LYS A 98 14.79 2.95 4.65
C LYS A 98 16.00 2.05 4.43
N GLY A 99 17.21 2.60 4.62
CA GLY A 99 18.44 1.91 4.23
C GLY A 99 18.47 1.60 2.73
N ASN A 100 18.49 0.32 2.37
CA ASN A 100 18.41 -0.17 0.99
C ASN A 100 17.01 -0.62 0.56
N ALA A 101 16.01 -0.56 1.46
CA ALA A 101 14.65 -0.99 1.16
C ALA A 101 13.82 0.21 0.67
N ARG A 102 13.16 0.05 -0.47
CA ARG A 102 12.20 1.02 -1.02
C ARG A 102 10.78 0.55 -0.76
N LEU A 103 9.90 1.51 -0.52
CA LEU A 103 8.47 1.32 -0.41
C LEU A 103 7.78 2.41 -1.21
N ARG A 104 7.03 2.03 -2.24
CA ARG A 104 6.18 2.94 -3.01
C ARG A 104 4.73 2.69 -2.62
N ILE A 105 4.05 3.76 -2.23
CA ILE A 105 2.66 3.73 -1.77
C ILE A 105 1.83 4.53 -2.75
N THR A 106 0.92 3.87 -3.45
CA THR A 106 0.11 4.49 -4.50
C THR A 106 -1.36 4.41 -4.13
N ALA A 107 -2.11 5.50 -4.24
CA ALA A 107 -3.57 5.43 -4.16
C ALA A 107 -4.14 5.09 -5.54
N LEU A 108 -4.89 4.00 -5.63
CA LEU A 108 -5.56 3.50 -6.83
C LEU A 108 -7.08 3.63 -6.67
N PRO A 109 -7.87 3.65 -7.77
CA PRO A 109 -9.31 3.53 -7.67
C PRO A 109 -9.69 2.13 -7.16
N GLY A 110 -10.37 2.09 -6.02
CA GLY A 110 -10.96 0.85 -5.51
C GLY A 110 -12.42 0.71 -5.94
N PRO A 111 -13.10 -0.36 -5.49
CA PRO A 111 -14.51 -0.57 -5.77
C PRO A 111 -15.39 0.56 -5.21
N GLY A 112 -16.46 0.90 -5.93
CA GLY A 112 -17.42 1.94 -5.50
C GLY A 112 -16.79 3.31 -5.31
N ASP A 113 -15.82 3.66 -6.16
CA ASP A 113 -15.04 4.93 -6.16
C ASP A 113 -14.22 5.21 -4.89
N ALA A 114 -14.19 4.28 -3.94
CA ALA A 114 -13.35 4.39 -2.75
C ALA A 114 -11.89 4.04 -3.09
N PRO A 115 -10.89 4.89 -2.77
CA PRO A 115 -9.49 4.58 -3.05
C PRO A 115 -9.00 3.30 -2.36
N ALA A 116 -8.11 2.56 -3.02
CA ALA A 116 -7.32 1.49 -2.44
C ALA A 116 -5.85 1.91 -2.38
N LEU A 117 -5.12 1.51 -1.35
CA LEU A 117 -3.67 1.70 -1.30
C LEU A 117 -2.96 0.49 -1.90
N LEU A 118 -2.03 0.72 -2.83
CA LEU A 118 -1.07 -0.28 -3.30
C LEU A 118 0.29 -0.01 -2.67
N LEU A 119 0.80 -0.99 -1.92
CA LEU A 119 2.15 -1.01 -1.39
C LEU A 119 3.02 -1.86 -2.32
N ASP A 120 4.04 -1.24 -2.91
CA ASP A 120 5.05 -1.90 -3.73
C ASP A 120 6.40 -1.83 -3.00
N PHE A 121 6.92 -3.00 -2.63
CA PHE A 121 8.19 -3.13 -1.90
C PHE A 121 9.43 -3.12 -2.82
N GLY A 122 9.28 -2.74 -4.08
CA GLY A 122 10.36 -2.48 -5.04
C GLY A 122 10.97 -3.73 -5.67
N ASP A 123 11.83 -3.58 -6.68
CA ASP A 123 12.66 -4.63 -7.29
C ASP A 123 11.93 -5.93 -7.69
N GLY A 124 10.67 -5.80 -8.11
CA GLY A 124 9.80 -6.94 -8.43
C GLY A 124 9.52 -7.85 -7.23
N ASP A 125 9.66 -7.33 -6.01
CA ASP A 125 9.29 -8.01 -4.77
C ASP A 125 7.75 -8.06 -4.62
N TYR A 126 7.28 -8.04 -3.37
CA TYR A 126 5.89 -8.26 -3.02
C TYR A 126 5.05 -7.00 -3.22
N ARG A 127 3.78 -7.17 -3.63
CA ARG A 127 2.80 -6.10 -3.71
C ARG A 127 1.54 -6.41 -2.92
N LEU A 128 1.11 -5.46 -2.11
CA LEU A 128 -0.03 -5.56 -1.23
C LEU A 128 -1.06 -4.49 -1.58
N VAL A 129 -2.32 -4.88 -1.80
CA VAL A 129 -3.42 -3.93 -1.98
C VAL A 129 -4.28 -3.87 -0.73
N ILE A 130 -4.70 -2.66 -0.35
CA ILE A 130 -5.53 -2.37 0.83
C ILE A 130 -6.74 -1.59 0.35
N PRO A 131 -7.85 -2.25 -0.02
CA PRO A 131 -9.09 -1.58 -0.32
C PRO A 131 -9.64 -0.84 0.90
N ALA A 132 -10.15 0.38 0.73
CA ALA A 132 -10.73 1.15 1.83
C ALA A 132 -12.09 0.63 2.31
N VAL A 133 -12.85 -0.01 1.42
CA VAL A 133 -14.22 -0.47 1.69
C VAL A 133 -14.29 -2.00 1.72
N PRO A 134 -15.32 -2.56 2.38
CA PRO A 134 -15.59 -3.99 2.29
C PRO A 134 -15.81 -4.44 0.85
N ILE A 135 -15.35 -5.64 0.55
CA ILE A 135 -15.53 -6.28 -0.75
C ILE A 135 -16.29 -7.58 -0.52
N GLU A 136 -17.36 -7.76 -1.27
CA GLU A 136 -18.17 -8.98 -1.22
C GLU A 136 -17.36 -10.19 -1.71
N ARG A 137 -17.57 -11.35 -1.11
CA ARG A 137 -16.81 -12.58 -1.43
C ARG A 137 -16.91 -12.96 -2.91
N GLN A 138 -18.05 -12.70 -3.56
CA GLN A 138 -18.27 -12.97 -4.98
C GLN A 138 -17.31 -12.17 -5.88
N ALA A 139 -16.82 -11.01 -5.43
CA ALA A 139 -15.91 -10.16 -6.18
C ALA A 139 -14.43 -10.54 -5.99
N TYR A 140 -14.10 -11.46 -5.08
CA TYR A 140 -12.70 -11.86 -4.80
C TYR A 140 -11.94 -12.36 -6.03
N PRO A 141 -12.53 -13.21 -6.91
CA PRO A 141 -11.82 -13.67 -8.11
C PRO A 141 -11.42 -12.54 -9.08
N LEU A 142 -12.10 -11.40 -9.02
CA LEU A 142 -11.85 -10.25 -9.90
C LEU A 142 -10.76 -9.32 -9.37
N LEU A 143 -10.33 -9.48 -8.12
CA LEU A 143 -9.36 -8.58 -7.48
C LEU A 143 -7.99 -8.60 -8.17
N ALA A 144 -7.54 -9.78 -8.63
CA ALA A 144 -6.28 -9.89 -9.37
C ALA A 144 -6.34 -9.15 -10.72
N GLN A 145 -7.51 -9.08 -11.34
CA GLN A 145 -7.72 -8.33 -12.58
C GLN A 145 -7.79 -6.82 -12.32
N ARG A 146 -8.45 -6.41 -11.22
CA ARG A 146 -8.57 -4.99 -10.84
C ARG A 146 -7.25 -4.40 -10.38
N PHE A 147 -6.44 -5.18 -9.68
CA PHE A 147 -5.15 -4.76 -9.12
C PHE A 147 -4.03 -5.63 -9.70
N PRO A 148 -3.67 -5.43 -10.98
CA PRO A 148 -2.73 -6.28 -11.67
C PRO A 148 -1.36 -6.30 -10.98
N GLY A 149 -0.87 -7.49 -10.72
CA GLY A 149 0.39 -7.73 -10.02
C GLY A 149 0.34 -7.47 -8.51
N ALA A 150 -0.82 -7.30 -7.87
CA ALA A 150 -0.91 -7.44 -6.41
C ALA A 150 -0.83 -8.94 -6.04
N ASP A 151 -0.06 -9.26 -4.99
CA ASP A 151 0.12 -10.64 -4.51
C ASP A 151 -0.76 -10.94 -3.28
N LEU A 152 -1.21 -9.90 -2.56
CA LEU A 152 -2.08 -10.02 -1.39
C LEU A 152 -3.06 -8.85 -1.32
N ALA A 153 -4.30 -9.12 -0.98
CA ALA A 153 -5.28 -8.10 -0.59
C ALA A 153 -5.52 -8.13 0.93
N LEU A 154 -5.50 -6.95 1.56
CA LEU A 154 -5.95 -6.74 2.95
C LEU A 154 -7.38 -6.24 2.94
N LEU A 155 -8.33 -7.18 2.91
CA LEU A 155 -9.75 -6.88 2.80
C LEU A 155 -10.31 -6.39 4.14
N LEU A 156 -11.29 -5.49 4.08
CA LEU A 156 -12.06 -5.07 5.24
C LEU A 156 -13.30 -5.97 5.36
N GLN A 157 -13.39 -6.74 6.45
CA GLN A 157 -14.52 -7.62 6.73
C GLN A 157 -14.92 -7.41 8.19
N GLU A 158 -16.17 -7.02 8.43
CA GLU A 158 -16.70 -6.78 9.79
C GLU A 158 -15.81 -5.85 10.63
N GLY A 159 -15.26 -4.81 10.00
CA GLY A 159 -14.36 -3.84 10.64
C GLY A 159 -12.92 -4.32 10.84
N ARG A 160 -12.59 -5.56 10.46
CA ARG A 160 -11.26 -6.16 10.62
C ARG A 160 -10.56 -6.35 9.28
N ARG A 161 -9.22 -6.39 9.31
CA ARG A 161 -8.41 -6.73 8.15
C ARG A 161 -8.21 -8.25 8.07
N VAL A 162 -8.56 -8.82 6.92
CA VAL A 162 -8.30 -10.22 6.58
C VAL A 162 -7.43 -10.28 5.32
N MET A 163 -6.58 -11.29 5.21
CA MET A 163 -5.64 -11.42 4.10
C MET A 163 -6.18 -12.41 3.06
N LEU A 164 -6.19 -12.00 1.80
CA LEU A 164 -6.51 -12.86 0.67
C LEU A 164 -5.33 -12.88 -0.32
N PRO A 165 -4.59 -14.00 -0.44
CA PRO A 165 -3.59 -14.18 -1.48
C PRO A 165 -4.22 -14.07 -2.87
N LEU A 166 -3.57 -13.28 -3.72
CA LEU A 166 -4.00 -13.07 -5.09
C LEU A 166 -3.08 -13.87 -6.03
N GLY A 167 -3.64 -14.39 -7.12
CA GLY A 167 -2.88 -15.14 -8.13
C GLY A 167 -2.65 -16.62 -7.84
N SER A 168 -2.95 -17.11 -6.63
CA SER A 168 -3.08 -18.56 -6.37
C SER A 168 -4.50 -19.01 -6.69
N GLY A 169 -4.69 -20.10 -7.45
CA GLY A 169 -6.01 -20.65 -7.80
C GLY A 169 -6.88 -21.12 -6.62
N ARG A 170 -6.41 -20.94 -5.37
CA ARG A 170 -7.17 -21.18 -4.14
C ARG A 170 -7.44 -19.84 -3.46
N VAL A 171 -8.73 -19.53 -3.30
CA VAL A 171 -9.21 -18.38 -2.51
C VAL A 171 -9.24 -18.82 -1.05
N GLN A 172 -8.09 -18.73 -0.37
CA GLN A 172 -8.00 -18.96 1.07
C GLN A 172 -7.88 -17.63 1.79
N VAL A 173 -8.81 -17.35 2.71
CA VAL A 173 -8.77 -16.15 3.55
C VAL A 173 -8.05 -16.49 4.85
N PHE A 174 -7.13 -15.62 5.27
CA PHE A 174 -6.37 -15.75 6.50
C PHE A 174 -6.69 -14.58 7.45
N GLY A 175 -6.50 -14.79 8.75
CA GLY A 175 -6.73 -13.77 9.77
C GLY A 175 -8.20 -13.63 10.23
N GLU A 176 -9.09 -14.52 9.78
CA GLU A 176 -10.43 -14.69 10.38
C GLU A 176 -10.28 -15.12 11.85
N GLU A 177 -9.53 -16.20 12.09
CA GLU A 177 -9.03 -16.58 13.42
C GLU A 177 -7.73 -15.77 13.70
N GLN A 178 -7.82 -14.80 14.60
CA GLN A 178 -6.65 -14.02 15.07
C GLN A 178 -5.65 -14.96 15.73
N ALA A 179 -4.42 -15.07 15.20
CA ALA A 179 -3.20 -15.44 15.96
C ALA A 179 -1.95 -15.67 15.08
N VAL A 180 -2.10 -16.01 13.78
CA VAL A 180 -0.96 -16.45 12.97
C VAL A 180 -0.61 -15.43 11.87
N PRO A 181 0.64 -14.95 11.80
CA PRO A 181 1.07 -14.06 10.73
C PRO A 181 1.08 -14.80 9.39
N TYR A 182 0.49 -14.18 8.36
CA TYR A 182 0.68 -14.61 6.98
C TYR A 182 2.10 -14.20 6.54
N ARG A 183 2.94 -15.18 6.23
CA ARG A 183 4.32 -14.94 5.80
C ARG A 183 4.42 -14.98 4.28
N PHE A 184 5.19 -14.07 3.72
CA PHE A 184 5.46 -14.01 2.30
C PHE A 184 6.95 -13.81 2.04
N THR A 185 7.41 -14.29 0.90
CA THR A 185 8.78 -14.08 0.41
C THR A 185 8.74 -13.35 -0.92
N LYS A 186 9.91 -12.96 -1.43
CA LYS A 186 10.02 -12.41 -2.79
C LYS A 186 9.33 -13.36 -3.78
N VAL A 187 8.36 -12.83 -4.52
CA VAL A 187 7.73 -13.56 -5.63
C VAL A 187 8.69 -13.43 -6.82
N LYS A 188 9.14 -14.55 -7.38
CA LYS A 188 9.84 -14.52 -8.67
C LYS A 188 8.76 -14.29 -9.73
N ARG A 189 8.74 -13.10 -10.32
CA ARG A 189 7.86 -12.74 -11.43
C ARG A 189 8.56 -12.89 -12.76
#